data_AF-A0A7S0GI85-F1
#
_entry.id   AF-A0A7S0GI85-F1
#
_cell.length_a   1.000
_cell.length_b   1.000
_cell.length_c   1.000
_cell.angle_alpha   90.00
_cell.angle_beta   90.00
_cell.angle_gamma   90.00
#
_symmetry.space_group_name_H-M   'P 1'
#
loop_
_entity.id
_entity.type
_entity.pdbx_description
1 polymer ?
#
loop_
_entity_poly.entity_id
_entity_poly.type
_entity_poly.pdbx_seq_one_letter_code
_entity_poly.pdbx_strand_id
1 'polypeptide(L)'
;KNDTGIKIADFGFARRVHTPRSLTTRCGTPTYVAPEILKNIPHDQSVDLWSIGIIAYVLLVGYPPFMEDDHKTLFRKIRVGSFTFPEEDWSNISAEAKNFISTLLVADPLNRLTAAEALKSPWITSCSDEDLRECHLSDSHDSIRSTRSLQKDRVLIKTKSGTIKPVWLEKGYPAKRDVTDEFSTGNPLAVQ
;
A
#
# COMPACT_ATOMS: atom_id res chain seq x y z
N LYS A 1 -9.92 26.85 7.29
CA LYS A 1 -10.98 25.89 7.67
C LYS A 1 -11.37 25.13 6.42
N ASN A 2 -10.84 23.93 6.20
CA ASN A 2 -11.25 23.05 5.11
C ASN A 2 -11.29 21.63 5.67
N ASP A 3 -12.39 21.31 6.33
CA ASP A 3 -12.74 19.96 6.76
C ASP A 3 -13.33 19.24 5.54
N THR A 4 -12.50 19.06 4.51
CA THR A 4 -12.94 18.47 3.25
C THR A 4 -12.97 16.96 3.41
N GLY A 5 -14.16 16.37 3.34
CA GLY A 5 -14.32 14.92 3.39
C GLY A 5 -13.43 14.21 2.37
N ILE A 6 -12.73 13.16 2.84
CA ILE A 6 -11.86 12.33 2.00
C ILE A 6 -12.75 11.49 1.08
N LYS A 7 -12.41 11.46 -0.21
CA LYS A 7 -13.12 10.67 -1.23
C LYS A 7 -12.15 9.71 -1.91
N ILE A 8 -12.54 8.45 -2.00
CA ILE A 8 -11.85 7.47 -2.82
C ILE A 8 -12.22 7.73 -4.28
N ALA A 9 -11.23 7.68 -5.17
CA ALA A 9 -11.38 7.86 -6.60
C ALA A 9 -10.58 6.79 -7.35
N ASP A 10 -10.80 6.73 -8.66
CA ASP A 10 -10.19 5.77 -9.58
C ASP A 10 -10.55 4.30 -9.30
N PHE A 11 -11.68 3.88 -9.86
CA PHE A 11 -12.19 2.51 -9.79
C PHE A 11 -11.80 1.69 -11.03
N GLY A 12 -10.72 2.05 -11.75
CA GLY A 12 -10.31 1.38 -13.00
C GLY A 12 -9.99 -0.11 -12.86
N PHE A 13 -9.58 -0.53 -11.66
CA PHE A 13 -9.31 -1.94 -11.32
C PHE A 13 -10.41 -2.57 -10.45
N ALA A 14 -11.48 -1.84 -10.12
CA ALA A 14 -12.53 -2.36 -9.25
C ALA A 14 -13.28 -3.52 -9.91
N ARG A 15 -13.63 -4.51 -9.09
CA ARG A 15 -14.39 -5.69 -9.51
C ARG A 15 -15.57 -5.92 -8.56
N ARG A 16 -16.66 -6.48 -9.10
CA ARG A 16 -17.78 -6.94 -8.29
C ARG A 16 -17.50 -8.34 -7.79
N VAL A 17 -17.57 -8.54 -6.49
CA VAL A 17 -17.46 -9.86 -5.86
C VAL A 17 -18.88 -10.41 -5.72
N HIS A 18 -19.21 -11.44 -6.49
CA HIS A 18 -20.52 -12.12 -6.40
C HIS A 18 -20.47 -13.32 -5.45
N THR A 19 -19.30 -13.93 -5.33
CA THR A 19 -19.03 -15.06 -4.45
C THR A 19 -17.69 -14.83 -3.75
N PRO A 20 -17.55 -15.21 -2.46
CA PRO A 20 -16.29 -15.09 -1.74
C PRO A 20 -15.16 -15.83 -2.48
N ARG A 21 -13.95 -15.25 -2.49
CA ARG A 21 -12.75 -15.83 -3.12
C ARG A 21 -12.97 -16.24 -4.59
N SER A 22 -13.51 -15.34 -5.41
CA SER A 22 -13.79 -15.61 -6.84
C SER A 22 -12.90 -14.84 -7.81
N LEU A 23 -12.17 -13.84 -7.34
CA LEU A 23 -11.33 -13.01 -8.19
C LEU A 23 -9.94 -13.65 -8.36
N THR A 24 -9.40 -13.62 -9.58
CA THR A 24 -8.10 -14.20 -9.92
C THR A 24 -7.16 -13.23 -10.64
N THR A 25 -7.63 -12.00 -10.90
CA THR A 25 -6.84 -10.98 -11.59
C THR A 25 -5.61 -10.59 -10.77
N ARG A 26 -4.44 -10.51 -11.42
CA ARG A 26 -3.25 -9.89 -10.85
C ARG A 26 -3.21 -8.42 -11.26
N CYS A 27 -3.49 -7.53 -10.34
CA CYS A 27 -3.37 -6.09 -10.53
C CYS A 27 -3.00 -5.41 -9.21
N GLY A 28 -2.41 -4.22 -9.31
CA GLY A 28 -2.03 -3.40 -8.16
C GLY A 28 -0.57 -2.97 -8.17
N THR A 29 -0.26 -1.99 -7.34
CA THR A 29 1.11 -1.51 -7.14
C THR A 29 1.85 -2.48 -6.21
N PRO A 30 3.04 -3.00 -6.57
CA PRO A 30 3.71 -4.09 -5.86
C PRO A 30 3.80 -3.97 -4.33
N THR A 31 3.95 -2.76 -3.80
CA THR A 31 4.07 -2.49 -2.36
C THR A 31 2.74 -2.51 -1.59
N TYR A 32 1.61 -2.50 -2.28
CA TYR A 32 0.25 -2.50 -1.69
C TYR A 32 -0.53 -3.79 -1.96
N VAL A 33 0.04 -4.69 -2.76
CA VAL A 33 -0.61 -5.94 -3.19
C VAL A 33 -0.64 -6.95 -2.03
N ALA A 34 -1.79 -7.58 -1.85
CA ALA A 34 -2.00 -8.59 -0.81
C ALA A 34 -1.27 -9.93 -1.11
N PRO A 35 -0.92 -10.71 -0.07
CA PRO A 35 -0.19 -11.97 -0.21
C PRO A 35 -0.88 -13.00 -1.11
N GLU A 36 -2.20 -13.10 -1.04
CA GLU A 36 -3.02 -14.02 -1.82
C GLU A 36 -2.93 -13.75 -3.33
N ILE A 37 -2.83 -12.49 -3.74
CA ILE A 37 -2.64 -12.10 -5.16
C ILE A 37 -1.28 -12.59 -5.66
N LEU A 38 -0.22 -12.43 -4.85
CA LEU A 38 1.14 -12.91 -5.19
C LEU A 38 1.29 -14.44 -5.16
N LYS A 39 0.39 -15.12 -4.45
CA LYS A 39 0.30 -16.59 -4.36
C LYS A 39 -0.65 -17.18 -5.41
N ASN A 40 -1.33 -16.36 -6.20
CA ASN A 40 -2.33 -16.79 -7.19
C ASN A 40 -3.51 -17.53 -6.58
N ILE A 41 -3.85 -17.16 -5.35
CA ILE A 41 -5.00 -17.70 -4.64
C ILE A 41 -6.21 -16.81 -4.98
N PRO A 42 -7.38 -17.39 -5.24
CA PRO A 42 -8.60 -16.61 -5.44
C PRO A 42 -8.86 -15.69 -4.24
N HIS A 43 -9.20 -14.44 -4.52
CA HIS A 43 -9.34 -13.38 -3.53
C HIS A 43 -10.70 -12.68 -3.61
N ASP A 44 -10.97 -11.81 -2.65
CA ASP A 44 -12.17 -10.98 -2.54
C ASP A 44 -11.83 -9.62 -1.90
N GLN A 45 -12.81 -8.95 -1.28
CA GLN A 45 -12.62 -7.65 -0.64
C GLN A 45 -11.53 -7.63 0.46
N SER A 46 -11.09 -8.78 0.99
CA SER A 46 -10.02 -8.84 1.99
C SER A 46 -8.72 -8.18 1.53
N VAL A 47 -8.47 -8.13 0.22
CA VAL A 47 -7.25 -7.51 -0.34
C VAL A 47 -7.21 -6.01 -0.10
N ASP A 48 -8.37 -5.35 -0.05
CA ASP A 48 -8.46 -3.92 0.22
C ASP A 48 -8.06 -3.62 1.67
N LEU A 49 -8.37 -4.52 2.61
CA LEU A 49 -8.02 -4.39 4.02
C LEU A 49 -6.51 -4.51 4.25
N TRP A 50 -5.84 -5.36 3.46
CA TRP A 50 -4.37 -5.37 3.43
C TRP A 50 -3.82 -4.02 2.98
N SER A 51 -4.32 -3.47 1.86
CA SER A 51 -3.89 -2.17 1.35
C SER A 51 -4.17 -1.03 2.34
N ILE A 52 -5.28 -1.09 3.09
CA ILE A 52 -5.59 -0.15 4.18
C ILE A 52 -4.54 -0.25 5.30
N GLY A 53 -4.10 -1.46 5.68
CA GLY A 53 -3.02 -1.65 6.65
C GLY A 53 -1.70 -1.00 6.20
N ILE A 54 -1.36 -1.14 4.92
CA ILE A 54 -0.18 -0.46 4.33
C ILE A 54 -0.34 1.07 4.40
N ILE A 55 -1.50 1.59 4.00
CA ILE A 55 -1.80 3.03 4.02
C ILE A 55 -1.72 3.58 5.45
N ALA A 56 -2.32 2.89 6.43
CA ALA A 56 -2.28 3.29 7.83
C ALA A 56 -0.83 3.36 8.36
N TYR A 57 0.00 2.37 8.02
CA TYR A 57 1.43 2.39 8.35
C TYR A 57 2.13 3.61 7.74
N VAL A 58 1.94 3.85 6.44
CA VAL A 58 2.55 4.99 5.73
C VAL A 58 2.08 6.33 6.30
N LEU A 59 0.81 6.45 6.70
CA LEU A 59 0.29 7.70 7.27
C LEU A 59 0.91 8.04 8.63
N LEU A 60 1.38 7.03 9.39
CA LEU A 60 1.96 7.26 10.72
C LEU A 60 3.45 7.60 10.66
N VAL A 61 4.23 6.89 9.84
CA VAL A 61 5.71 7.04 9.81
C VAL A 61 6.28 7.49 8.47
N GLY A 62 5.45 7.59 7.43
CA GLY A 62 5.82 8.13 6.12
C GLY A 62 6.37 7.11 5.12
N TYR A 63 6.80 5.92 5.53
CA TYR A 63 7.33 4.86 4.65
C TYR A 63 6.50 3.57 4.72
N PRO A 64 6.51 2.70 3.70
CA PRO A 64 5.72 1.48 3.73
C PRO A 64 6.41 0.35 4.52
N PRO A 65 5.65 -0.60 5.10
CA PRO A 65 6.18 -1.67 5.96
C PRO A 65 7.03 -2.71 5.21
N PHE A 66 6.91 -2.77 3.89
CA PHE A 66 7.66 -3.69 3.03
C PHE A 66 8.46 -2.87 2.01
N MET A 67 9.76 -2.75 2.23
CA MET A 67 10.72 -2.11 1.32
C MET A 67 11.97 -2.97 1.21
N GLU A 68 12.35 -3.28 -0.02
CA GLU A 68 13.55 -4.03 -0.36
C GLU A 68 14.04 -3.59 -1.75
N ASP A 69 15.35 -3.63 -1.97
CA ASP A 69 15.93 -3.31 -3.29
C ASP A 69 15.63 -4.40 -4.32
N ASP A 70 15.52 -5.65 -3.88
CA ASP A 70 15.23 -6.81 -4.71
C ASP A 70 13.75 -7.23 -4.61
N HIS A 71 13.09 -7.31 -5.78
CA HIS A 71 11.69 -7.72 -5.87
C HIS A 71 11.44 -9.13 -5.32
N LYS A 72 12.38 -10.07 -5.43
CA LYS A 72 12.17 -11.43 -4.90
C LYS A 72 12.11 -11.40 -3.37
N THR A 73 12.97 -10.61 -2.74
CA THR A 73 13.00 -10.41 -1.29
C THR A 73 11.77 -9.66 -0.80
N LEU A 74 11.35 -8.61 -1.52
CA LEU A 74 10.10 -7.88 -1.27
C LEU A 74 8.90 -8.83 -1.28
N PHE A 75 8.71 -9.59 -2.36
CA PHE A 75 7.59 -10.51 -2.50
C PHE A 75 7.62 -11.65 -1.47
N ARG A 76 8.81 -12.09 -1.04
CA ARG A 76 8.93 -13.06 0.05
C ARG A 76 8.42 -12.48 1.36
N LYS A 77 8.80 -11.25 1.72
CA LYS A 77 8.31 -10.57 2.93
C LYS A 77 6.79 -10.37 2.89
N ILE A 78 6.26 -9.89 1.77
CA ILE A 78 4.81 -9.71 1.58
C ILE A 78 4.09 -11.05 1.74
N ARG A 79 4.54 -12.12 1.07
CA ARG A 79 3.91 -13.46 1.13
C ARG A 79 3.79 -14.03 2.55
N VAL A 80 4.76 -13.72 3.41
CA VAL A 80 4.78 -14.15 4.82
C VAL A 80 4.04 -13.16 5.73
N GLY A 81 3.92 -11.89 5.30
CA GLY A 81 3.42 -10.82 6.16
C GLY A 81 4.43 -10.41 7.23
N SER A 82 5.72 -10.50 6.93
CA SER A 82 6.79 -10.17 7.88
C SER A 82 7.18 -8.70 7.76
N PHE A 83 6.73 -7.90 8.73
CA PHE A 83 7.08 -6.49 8.91
C PHE A 83 7.38 -6.22 10.38
N THR A 84 7.96 -5.06 10.68
CA THR A 84 8.31 -4.65 12.04
C THR A 84 7.89 -3.21 12.31
N PHE A 85 7.91 -2.81 13.58
CA PHE A 85 7.74 -1.44 14.04
C PHE A 85 9.07 -0.96 14.64
N PRO A 86 9.98 -0.37 13.84
CA PRO A 86 11.27 0.12 14.34
C PRO A 86 11.10 1.11 15.51
N GLU A 87 11.80 0.90 16.63
CA GLU A 87 11.64 1.74 17.82
C GLU A 87 11.96 3.22 17.57
N GLU A 88 12.87 3.50 16.63
CA GLU A 88 13.26 4.85 16.22
C GLU A 88 12.07 5.71 15.77
N ASP A 89 11.14 5.15 15.00
CA ASP A 89 9.97 5.87 14.48
C ASP A 89 8.68 5.54 15.24
N TRP A 90 8.60 4.36 15.85
CA TRP A 90 7.37 3.81 16.43
C TRP A 90 7.29 3.91 17.96
N SER A 91 8.32 4.43 18.63
CA SER A 91 8.33 4.60 20.10
C SER A 91 7.16 5.45 20.61
N ASN A 92 6.81 6.52 19.89
CA ASN A 92 5.74 7.46 20.27
C ASN A 92 4.36 7.10 19.68
N ILE A 93 4.26 6.02 18.91
CA ILE A 93 2.99 5.58 18.32
C ILE A 93 2.27 4.62 19.27
N SER A 94 0.98 4.86 19.48
CA SER A 94 0.15 4.11 20.41
C SER A 94 0.09 2.61 20.11
N ALA A 95 -0.09 1.80 21.16
CA ALA A 95 -0.21 0.35 21.03
C ALA A 95 -1.46 -0.04 20.23
N GLU A 96 -2.53 0.74 20.35
CA GLU A 96 -3.78 0.56 19.62
C GLU A 96 -3.58 0.71 18.11
N ALA A 97 -2.77 1.67 17.67
CA ALA A 97 -2.43 1.86 16.25
C ALA A 97 -1.62 0.68 15.70
N LYS A 98 -0.60 0.23 16.45
CA LYS A 98 0.21 -0.94 16.10
C LYS A 98 -0.65 -2.21 16.00
N ASN A 99 -1.58 -2.39 16.94
CA ASN A 99 -2.52 -3.50 16.94
C ASN A 99 -3.48 -3.44 15.75
N PHE A 100 -4.03 -2.26 15.45
CA PHE A 100 -4.88 -2.05 14.28
C PHE A 100 -4.16 -2.46 12.98
N ILE A 101 -2.93 -2.01 12.77
CA ILE A 101 -2.13 -2.39 11.60
C ILE A 101 -1.86 -3.91 11.58
N SER A 102 -1.48 -4.49 12.72
CA SER A 102 -1.15 -5.92 12.82
C SER A 102 -2.32 -6.84 12.50
N THR A 103 -3.55 -6.41 12.79
CA THR A 103 -4.78 -7.16 12.49
C THR A 103 -5.23 -7.02 11.03
N LEU A 104 -4.72 -6.03 10.30
CA LEU A 104 -4.95 -5.84 8.86
C LEU A 104 -3.84 -6.47 8.00
N LEU A 105 -2.59 -6.41 8.44
CA LEU A 105 -1.43 -6.99 7.75
C LEU A 105 -1.24 -8.49 8.09
N VAL A 106 -2.34 -9.24 8.10
CA VAL A 106 -2.36 -10.69 8.31
C VAL A 106 -2.30 -11.40 6.95
N ALA A 107 -1.34 -12.33 6.81
CA ALA A 107 -1.08 -13.01 5.54
C ALA A 107 -2.19 -13.98 5.12
N ASP A 108 -2.92 -14.55 6.07
CA ASP A 108 -4.11 -15.35 5.81
C ASP A 108 -5.35 -14.43 5.79
N PRO A 109 -6.04 -14.28 4.64
CA PRO A 109 -7.21 -13.41 4.53
C PRO A 109 -8.38 -13.83 5.44
N LEU A 110 -8.46 -15.11 5.88
CA LEU A 110 -9.52 -15.56 6.79
C LEU A 110 -9.34 -15.06 8.22
N ASN A 111 -8.10 -14.76 8.61
CA ASN A 111 -7.76 -14.22 9.92
C ASN A 111 -7.61 -12.69 9.89
N ARG A 112 -7.75 -12.07 8.72
CA ARG A 112 -7.65 -10.62 8.52
C ARG A 112 -8.98 -9.98 8.90
N LEU A 113 -8.94 -8.86 9.63
CA LEU A 113 -10.17 -8.15 10.00
C LEU A 113 -10.95 -7.70 8.76
N THR A 114 -12.27 -7.77 8.86
CA THR A 114 -13.18 -7.14 7.91
C THR A 114 -13.26 -5.64 8.14
N ALA A 115 -13.73 -4.89 7.14
CA ALA A 115 -13.95 -3.44 7.28
C ALA A 115 -14.90 -3.08 8.44
N ALA A 116 -15.95 -3.88 8.64
CA ALA A 116 -16.91 -3.67 9.72
C ALA A 116 -16.30 -3.86 11.11
N GLU A 117 -15.33 -4.77 11.26
CA GLU A 117 -14.61 -4.98 12.51
C GLU A 117 -13.51 -3.95 12.72
N ALA A 118 -12.78 -3.60 11.65
CA ALA A 118 -11.74 -2.57 11.68
C ALA A 118 -12.30 -1.21 12.16
N LEU A 119 -13.49 -0.83 11.70
CA LEU A 119 -14.19 0.39 12.15
C LEU A 119 -14.56 0.39 13.63
N LYS A 120 -14.62 -0.78 14.28
CA LYS A 120 -14.90 -0.92 15.71
C LYS A 120 -13.62 -1.02 16.54
N SER A 121 -12.44 -0.93 15.92
CA SER A 121 -11.19 -1.02 16.65
C SER A 121 -11.08 0.13 17.67
N PRO A 122 -10.45 -0.10 18.83
CA PRO A 122 -10.23 0.95 19.82
C PRO A 122 -9.50 2.15 19.19
N TRP A 123 -8.52 1.92 18.32
CA TRP A 123 -7.78 2.99 17.67
C TRP A 123 -8.65 3.96 16.84
N ILE A 124 -9.72 3.46 16.22
CA ILE A 124 -10.66 4.27 15.43
C ILE A 124 -11.74 4.91 16.31
N THR A 125 -12.11 4.26 17.41
CA THR A 125 -13.30 4.63 18.21
C THR A 125 -12.98 5.37 19.51
N SER A 126 -11.73 5.37 19.96
CA SER A 126 -11.34 5.87 21.29
C SER A 126 -11.12 7.38 21.36
N CYS A 127 -11.00 8.06 20.21
CA CYS A 127 -10.67 9.48 20.15
C CYS A 127 -11.88 10.26 19.64
N SER A 128 -12.25 11.34 20.33
CA SER A 128 -13.30 12.23 19.84
C SER A 128 -12.77 13.19 18.78
N ASP A 129 -13.65 13.72 17.94
CA ASP A 129 -13.29 14.75 16.95
C ASP A 129 -12.65 15.98 17.60
N GLU A 130 -12.98 16.27 18.87
CA GLU A 130 -12.41 17.39 19.61
C GLU A 130 -10.97 17.11 20.03
N ASP A 131 -10.67 15.90 20.52
CA ASP A 131 -9.32 15.47 20.89
C ASP A 131 -8.37 15.50 19.67
N LEU A 132 -8.87 15.09 18.50
CA LEU A 132 -8.09 15.07 17.25
C LEU A 132 -7.77 16.48 16.73
N ARG A 133 -8.58 17.50 17.05
CA ARG A 133 -8.35 18.88 16.64
C ARG A 133 -7.23 19.55 17.41
N GLU A 134 -7.00 19.13 18.65
CA GLU A 134 -5.95 19.70 19.50
C GLU A 134 -4.58 19.04 19.27
N CYS A 135 -4.53 17.90 18.59
CA CYS A 135 -3.31 17.19 18.27
C CYS A 135 -2.53 17.87 17.12
N HIS A 136 -1.35 18.42 17.42
CA HIS A 136 -0.48 19.04 16.43
C HIS A 136 0.33 17.97 15.67
N LEU A 137 -0.04 17.71 14.41
CA LEU A 137 0.55 16.67 13.54
C LEU A 137 1.89 17.04 12.87
N SER A 138 2.64 18.01 13.40
CA SER A 138 3.86 18.52 12.74
C SER A 138 4.87 17.43 12.40
N ASP A 139 5.08 16.50 13.33
CA ASP A 139 6.15 15.51 13.24
C ASP A 139 5.85 14.47 12.15
N SER A 140 4.60 14.00 12.06
CA SER A 140 4.14 13.11 10.98
C SER A 140 4.14 13.81 9.61
N HIS A 141 3.82 15.11 9.57
CA HIS A 141 3.79 15.88 8.33
C HIS A 141 5.18 16.00 7.69
N ASP A 142 6.23 16.19 8.49
CA ASP A 142 7.61 16.26 8.00
C ASP A 142 8.13 14.91 7.51
N SER A 143 7.79 13.81 8.19
CA SER A 143 8.10 12.46 7.74
C SER A 143 7.46 12.12 6.39
N ILE A 144 6.16 12.40 6.20
CA ILE A 144 5.44 12.19 4.93
C ILE A 144 6.02 13.08 3.80
N ARG A 145 6.45 14.30 4.14
CA ARG A 145 7.10 15.19 3.18
C ARG A 145 8.46 14.68 2.75
N SER A 146 9.24 14.15 3.70
CA SER A 146 10.55 13.55 3.42
C SER A 146 10.39 12.34 2.50
N THR A 147 9.36 11.51 2.69
CA THR A 147 9.15 10.31 1.86
C THR A 147 8.65 10.64 0.46
N ARG A 148 7.85 11.70 0.29
CA ARG A 148 7.59 12.28 -1.05
C ARG A 148 8.87 12.75 -1.76
N SER A 149 9.87 13.19 -1.00
CA SER A 149 11.19 13.57 -1.54
C SER A 149 12.07 12.35 -1.81
N LEU A 150 12.04 11.33 -0.97
CA LEU A 150 12.83 10.10 -1.13
C LEU A 150 12.28 9.20 -2.24
N GLN A 151 10.97 9.23 -2.48
CA GLN A 151 10.33 8.58 -3.62
C GLN A 151 10.52 9.36 -4.93
N LYS A 152 11.05 10.59 -4.92
CA LYS A 152 11.29 11.38 -6.14
C LYS A 152 12.77 11.64 -6.35
N ASP A 153 13.44 10.83 -7.18
CA ASP A 153 14.75 11.25 -7.69
C ASP A 153 14.57 12.36 -8.72
N ARG A 154 15.36 13.42 -8.55
CA ARG A 154 15.37 14.57 -9.46
C ARG A 154 16.28 14.24 -10.64
N VAL A 155 15.70 13.84 -11.77
CA VAL A 155 16.45 13.51 -12.99
C VAL A 155 16.30 14.63 -14.01
N LEU A 156 17.41 15.02 -14.64
CA LEU A 156 17.43 15.99 -15.73
C LEU A 156 17.23 15.24 -17.05
N ILE A 157 16.12 15.51 -17.73
CA ILE A 157 15.83 14.91 -19.05
C ILE A 157 16.02 15.97 -20.13
N LYS A 158 16.81 15.65 -21.14
CA LYS A 158 16.99 16.48 -22.34
C LYS A 158 15.93 16.10 -23.38
N THR A 159 15.08 17.03 -23.74
CA THR A 159 14.04 16.82 -24.77
C THR A 159 14.67 16.75 -26.16
N LYS A 160 13.92 16.22 -27.14
CA LYS A 160 14.34 16.17 -28.56
C LYS A 160 14.67 17.56 -29.15
N SER A 161 14.15 18.63 -28.55
CA SER A 161 14.46 20.03 -28.88
C SER A 161 15.75 20.56 -28.24
N GLY A 162 16.50 19.71 -27.52
CA GLY A 162 17.73 20.09 -26.83
C GLY A 162 17.52 20.78 -25.46
N THR A 163 16.27 20.99 -25.04
CA THR A 163 15.94 21.66 -23.78
C THR A 163 16.05 20.70 -22.60
N ILE A 164 16.82 21.06 -21.58
CA ILE A 164 16.93 20.29 -20.34
C ILE A 164 15.79 20.72 -19.41
N LYS A 165 14.93 19.77 -18.99
CA LYS A 165 13.88 20.03 -18.01
C LYS A 165 14.04 19.10 -16.79
N PRO A 166 13.85 19.60 -15.56
CA PRO A 166 13.76 18.75 -14.40
C PRO A 166 12.45 17.95 -14.45
N VAL A 167 12.54 16.62 -14.33
CA VAL A 167 11.40 15.71 -14.27
C VAL A 167 11.48 14.92 -12.97
N TRP A 168 10.34 14.80 -12.29
CA TRP A 168 10.21 13.99 -11.08
C TRP A 168 9.91 12.55 -11.49
N LEU A 169 10.81 11.61 -11.17
CA LEU A 169 10.60 10.18 -11.38
C LEU A 169 10.40 9.50 -10.03
N GLU A 170 9.37 8.65 -9.93
CA GLU A 170 9.14 7.83 -8.76
C GLU A 170 10.22 6.73 -8.66
N LYS A 171 10.95 6.63 -7.54
CA LYS A 171 11.91 5.55 -7.29
C LYS A 171 11.19 4.21 -7.35
N GLY A 172 11.65 3.33 -8.23
CA GLY A 172 11.15 1.96 -8.39
C GLY A 172 10.41 1.68 -9.70
N TYR A 173 10.11 2.70 -10.52
CA TYR A 173 9.64 2.47 -11.89
C TYR A 173 10.76 2.70 -12.90
N PRO A 174 11.29 1.67 -13.58
CA PRO A 174 12.16 1.89 -14.72
C PRO A 174 11.39 2.70 -15.77
N ALA A 175 12.03 3.77 -16.27
CA ALA A 175 11.54 4.53 -17.40
C ALA A 175 11.18 3.56 -18.54
N LYS A 176 9.89 3.52 -18.88
CA LYS A 176 9.25 2.78 -19.98
C LYS A 176 10.16 1.72 -20.63
N ARG A 177 10.03 0.47 -20.17
CA ARG A 177 10.11 -0.68 -21.07
C ARG A 177 8.70 -1.24 -21.18
N ASP A 178 8.28 -1.49 -22.41
CA ASP A 178 6.98 -2.06 -22.73
C ASP A 178 6.73 -3.30 -21.85
N VAL A 179 5.77 -3.19 -20.94
CA VAL A 179 5.30 -4.32 -20.11
C VAL A 179 4.34 -5.13 -20.99
N THR A 180 4.89 -5.86 -21.95
CA THR A 180 4.16 -6.91 -22.67
C THR A 180 4.86 -8.26 -22.66
N ASP A 181 6.11 -8.39 -22.17
CA ASP A 181 6.90 -9.60 -22.43
C ASP A 181 7.40 -10.44 -21.22
N GLU A 182 7.04 -10.11 -19.97
CA GLU A 182 7.42 -10.97 -18.82
C GLU A 182 6.27 -11.75 -18.15
N PHE A 183 5.10 -11.81 -18.80
CA PHE A 183 4.03 -12.76 -18.43
C PHE A 183 3.89 -13.95 -19.38
N SER A 184 4.78 -14.07 -20.37
CA SER A 184 4.78 -15.19 -21.32
C SER A 184 5.89 -16.19 -21.02
N THR A 185 5.66 -17.10 -20.06
CA THR A 185 6.20 -18.47 -20.15
C THR A 185 5.27 -19.40 -19.37
N GLY A 186 4.42 -20.14 -20.08
CA GLY A 186 3.53 -21.11 -19.44
C GLY A 186 2.38 -21.70 -20.26
N ASN A 187 2.61 -21.98 -21.55
CA ASN A 187 1.89 -22.89 -22.45
C ASN A 187 0.37 -22.68 -22.72
N PRO A 188 -0.05 -22.57 -24.00
CA PRO A 188 -1.46 -22.60 -24.40
C PRO A 188 -1.95 -24.04 -24.48
N LEU A 189 -3.03 -24.37 -23.78
CA LEU A 189 -3.89 -25.48 -24.19
C LEU A 189 -5.16 -24.88 -24.78
N ALA A 190 -5.21 -24.97 -26.10
CA ALA A 190 -6.39 -24.78 -26.91
C ALA A 190 -7.51 -25.71 -26.42
N VAL A 191 -8.71 -25.15 -26.31
CA VAL A 191 -9.96 -25.91 -26.23
C VAL A 191 -10.65 -25.69 -27.57
N GLN A 192 -10.73 -26.75 -28.37
CA GLN A 192 -11.82 -26.95 -29.32
C GLN A 192 -13.05 -27.43 -28.55
#